data_AF-A0A848Y960-F1
#
_entry.id   AF-A0A848Y960-F1
#
_cell.length_a   1.000
_cell.length_b   1.000
_cell.length_c   1.000
_cell.angle_alpha   90.00
_cell.angle_beta   90.00
_cell.angle_gamma   90.00
#
_symmetry.space_group_name_H-M   'P 1'
#
loop_
_entity.id
_entity.type
_entity.pdbx_description
1 polymer ?
#
loop_
_entity_poly.entity_id
_entity_poly.type
_entity_poly.pdbx_seq_one_letter_code
_entity_poly.pdbx_strand_id
1 'polypeptide(L)'
;ARGACVDVFSIKLSKNGGILPSRKIAELAEAHGLKILINSMIEFGVSQAAALQLGVTLPNLLEAGHAYMSAHRMVDDPTDFAANVKGGMARVSERPGLGVSIDTEKLARITTEACTIDESGLREGLAA
;
A
#
# COMPACT_ATOMS: atom_id res chain seq x y z
N ALA A 1 -1.25 7.40 -27.95
CA ALA A 1 0.07 7.57 -27.31
C ALA A 1 1.16 7.24 -28.33
N ARG A 2 2.14 8.12 -28.58
CA ARG A 2 3.29 7.78 -29.45
C ARG A 2 4.16 6.74 -28.72
N GLY A 3 4.23 5.52 -29.25
CA GLY A 3 5.27 4.54 -28.91
C GLY A 3 4.81 3.15 -28.46
N ALA A 4 3.68 3.01 -27.77
CA ALA A 4 3.24 1.74 -27.16
C ALA A 4 4.39 0.96 -26.47
N CYS A 5 5.28 1.68 -25.75
CA CYS A 5 6.50 1.09 -25.19
C CYS A 5 6.26 0.32 -23.88
N VAL A 6 5.04 0.40 -23.32
CA VAL A 6 4.65 -0.21 -22.05
C VAL A 6 3.20 -0.71 -22.15
N ASP A 7 2.92 -1.86 -21.55
CA ASP A 7 1.57 -2.44 -21.47
C ASP A 7 0.92 -2.23 -20.08
N VAL A 8 1.76 -2.12 -19.04
CA VAL A 8 1.33 -2.09 -17.63
C VAL A 8 2.19 -1.12 -16.83
N PHE A 9 1.56 -0.29 -15.98
CA PHE A 9 2.27 0.46 -14.95
C PHE A 9 2.27 -0.28 -13.62
N SER A 10 3.45 -0.39 -13.01
CA SER A 10 3.62 -0.87 -11.64
C SER A 10 3.52 0.30 -10.66
N ILE A 11 2.47 0.35 -9.85
CA ILE A 11 2.25 1.39 -8.85
C ILE A 11 2.58 0.86 -7.45
N LYS A 12 3.41 1.59 -6.70
CA LYS A 12 3.74 1.32 -5.30
C LYS A 12 3.41 2.56 -4.47
N LEU A 13 2.33 2.51 -3.69
CA LEU A 13 1.80 3.70 -2.99
C LEU A 13 2.85 4.41 -2.12
N SER A 14 3.70 3.66 -1.43
CA SER A 14 4.80 4.20 -0.61
C SER A 14 5.86 4.96 -1.41
N LYS A 15 5.95 4.75 -2.72
CA LYS A 15 6.85 5.45 -3.65
C LYS A 15 6.16 6.51 -4.49
N ASN A 16 4.82 6.45 -4.58
CA ASN A 16 4.03 7.30 -5.45
C ASN A 16 3.20 8.35 -4.69
N GLY A 17 3.48 8.58 -3.40
CA GLY A 17 2.81 9.67 -2.63
C GLY A 17 1.48 9.27 -1.99
N GLY A 18 1.25 7.98 -1.76
CA GLY A 18 0.04 7.48 -1.11
C GLY A 18 -1.14 7.29 -2.06
N ILE A 19 -2.35 7.20 -1.49
CA ILE A 19 -3.56 6.75 -2.20
C ILE A 19 -3.95 7.72 -3.34
N LEU A 20 -4.11 9.00 -3.06
CA LEU A 20 -4.65 9.95 -4.03
C LEU A 20 -3.72 10.18 -5.24
N PRO A 21 -2.40 10.40 -5.07
CA PRO A 21 -1.52 10.52 -6.22
C PRO A 21 -1.37 9.21 -7.00
N SER A 22 -1.39 8.06 -6.31
CA SER A 22 -1.41 6.74 -6.98
C SER A 22 -2.68 6.54 -7.82
N ARG A 23 -3.84 7.01 -7.34
CA ARG A 23 -5.09 6.99 -8.12
C ARG A 23 -4.97 7.82 -9.39
N LYS A 24 -4.36 9.01 -9.32
CA LYS A 24 -4.13 9.86 -10.50
C LYS A 24 -3.25 9.16 -11.56
N ILE A 25 -2.25 8.40 -11.14
CA ILE A 25 -1.43 7.58 -12.05
C ILE A 25 -2.29 6.51 -12.72
N ALA A 26 -3.14 5.82 -11.93
CA ALA A 26 -4.03 4.79 -12.46
C ALA A 26 -5.07 5.34 -13.46
N GLU A 27 -5.70 6.48 -13.15
CA GLU A 27 -6.63 7.19 -14.02
C GLU A 27 -5.96 7.64 -15.33
N LEU A 28 -4.73 8.14 -15.26
CA LEU A 28 -3.96 8.52 -16.44
C LEU A 28 -3.63 7.30 -17.31
N ALA A 29 -3.26 6.17 -16.70
CA ALA A 29 -3.01 4.91 -17.39
C ALA A 29 -4.28 4.40 -18.08
N GLU A 30 -5.42 4.45 -17.38
CA GLU A 30 -6.73 4.05 -17.90
C GLU A 30 -7.11 4.86 -19.14
N ALA A 31 -6.93 6.19 -19.10
CA ALA A 31 -7.20 7.08 -20.22
C ALA A 31 -6.35 6.77 -21.47
N HIS A 32 -5.27 6.01 -21.32
CA HIS A 32 -4.41 5.53 -22.41
C HIS A 32 -4.57 4.05 -22.73
N GLY A 33 -5.57 3.37 -22.15
CA GLY A 33 -5.81 1.94 -22.34
C GLY A 33 -4.78 1.03 -21.68
N LEU A 34 -3.99 1.54 -20.73
CA LEU A 34 -2.94 0.79 -20.03
C LEU A 34 -3.47 0.17 -18.74
N LYS A 35 -2.91 -0.99 -18.38
CA LYS A 35 -3.25 -1.71 -17.15
C LYS A 35 -2.38 -1.29 -15.97
N ILE A 36 -2.85 -1.58 -14.76
CA ILE A 36 -2.13 -1.34 -13.50
C ILE A 36 -1.80 -2.66 -12.80
N LEU A 37 -0.56 -2.74 -12.31
CA LEU A 37 -0.13 -3.72 -11.33
C LEU A 37 0.17 -3.01 -10.01
N ILE A 38 -0.54 -3.40 -8.95
CA ILE A 38 -0.20 -3.01 -7.59
C ILE A 38 1.07 -3.75 -7.15
N ASN A 39 2.12 -2.98 -6.88
CA ASN A 39 3.44 -3.46 -6.51
C ASN A 39 3.78 -3.13 -5.05
N SER A 40 4.68 -3.93 -4.50
CA SER A 40 5.18 -3.81 -3.14
C SER A 40 6.52 -4.53 -3.02
N MET A 41 7.33 -4.09 -2.07
CA MET A 41 8.49 -4.83 -1.61
C MET A 41 8.81 -4.42 -0.17
N ILE A 42 8.74 -5.38 0.75
CA ILE A 42 9.12 -5.23 2.17
C ILE A 42 8.39 -4.04 2.80
N GLU A 43 7.07 -4.17 2.89
CA GLU A 43 6.17 -3.17 3.46
C GLU A 43 5.27 -3.84 4.49
N PHE A 44 5.04 -3.15 5.61
CA PHE A 44 4.06 -3.56 6.60
C PHE A 44 2.63 -3.50 6.05
N GLY A 45 1.74 -4.22 6.70
CA GLY A 45 0.37 -4.43 6.26
C GLY A 45 -0.46 -3.15 6.17
N VAL A 46 -0.09 -2.06 6.85
CA VAL A 46 -0.77 -0.75 6.68
C VAL A 46 -0.64 -0.21 5.26
N SER A 47 0.55 -0.30 4.66
CA SER A 47 0.79 0.13 3.27
C SER A 47 0.11 -0.82 2.29
N GLN A 48 0.10 -2.12 2.60
CA GLN A 48 -0.59 -3.13 1.80
C GLN A 48 -2.11 -2.94 1.79
N ALA A 49 -2.69 -2.63 2.96
CA ALA A 49 -4.12 -2.36 3.10
C ALA A 49 -4.54 -1.15 2.27
N ALA A 50 -3.76 -0.06 2.31
CA ALA A 50 -3.98 1.11 1.45
C ALA A 50 -3.92 0.75 -0.04
N ALA A 51 -2.94 -0.07 -0.44
CA ALA A 51 -2.77 -0.50 -1.83
C ALA A 51 -3.92 -1.43 -2.28
N LEU A 52 -4.42 -2.27 -1.40
CA LEU A 52 -5.56 -3.15 -1.66
C LEU A 52 -6.87 -2.37 -1.79
N GLN A 53 -7.12 -1.42 -0.88
CA GLN A 53 -8.29 -0.54 -0.93
C GLN A 53 -8.34 0.28 -2.22
N LEU A 54 -7.20 0.84 -2.67
CA LEU A 54 -7.16 1.49 -3.98
C LEU A 54 -7.38 0.47 -5.11
N GLY A 55 -6.65 -0.64 -5.09
CA GLY A 55 -6.66 -1.65 -6.15
C GLY A 55 -8.06 -2.16 -6.50
N VAL A 56 -8.90 -2.45 -5.50
CA VAL A 56 -10.27 -2.95 -5.73
C VAL A 56 -11.22 -1.94 -6.38
N THR A 57 -10.83 -0.67 -6.46
CA THR A 57 -11.61 0.39 -7.13
C THR A 57 -11.16 0.67 -8.56
N LEU A 58 -10.02 0.13 -8.99
CA LEU A 58 -9.42 0.44 -10.29
C LEU A 58 -10.02 -0.46 -11.39
N PRO A 59 -10.67 0.09 -12.43
CA PRO A 59 -11.24 -0.70 -13.52
C PRO A 59 -10.18 -1.28 -14.47
N ASN A 60 -8.95 -0.76 -14.44
CA ASN A 60 -7.83 -1.16 -15.29
C ASN A 60 -6.79 -2.01 -14.55
N LEU A 61 -7.16 -2.69 -13.47
CA LEU A 61 -6.28 -3.64 -12.79
C LEU A 61 -5.91 -4.82 -13.73
N LEU A 62 -4.67 -5.29 -13.64
CA LEU A 62 -4.26 -6.57 -14.22
C LEU A 62 -5.00 -7.73 -13.51
N GLU A 63 -5.20 -8.85 -14.18
CA GLU A 63 -5.97 -9.98 -13.61
C GLU A 63 -5.23 -10.69 -12.46
N ALA A 64 -3.90 -10.73 -12.53
CA ALA A 64 -3.05 -11.41 -11.56
C ALA A 64 -1.66 -10.77 -11.46
N GLY A 65 -0.86 -11.19 -10.47
CA GLY A 65 0.53 -10.77 -10.31
C GLY A 65 0.76 -9.61 -9.34
N HIS A 66 -0.26 -9.17 -8.61
CA HIS A 66 -0.14 -8.12 -7.60
C HIS A 66 0.68 -8.56 -6.38
N ALA A 67 1.44 -7.62 -5.83
CA ALA A 67 2.37 -7.89 -4.74
C ALA A 67 1.74 -7.62 -3.36
N TYR A 68 0.81 -8.48 -2.92
CA TYR A 68 0.19 -8.37 -1.59
C TYR A 68 0.86 -9.21 -0.49
N MET A 69 1.98 -9.87 -0.79
CA MET A 69 2.59 -10.82 0.14
C MET A 69 3.65 -10.23 1.09
N SER A 70 3.89 -8.92 1.12
CA SER A 70 4.97 -8.37 1.94
C SER A 70 4.76 -8.62 3.44
N ALA A 71 3.53 -8.48 3.95
CA ALA A 71 3.22 -8.76 5.36
C ALA A 71 3.53 -10.20 5.79
N HIS A 72 3.47 -11.19 4.87
CA HIS A 72 3.87 -12.57 5.14
C HIS A 72 5.38 -12.78 5.21
N ARG A 73 6.18 -11.82 4.70
CA ARG A 73 7.64 -11.88 4.71
C ARG A 73 8.26 -11.09 5.85
N MET A 74 7.46 -10.32 6.59
CA MET A 74 7.90 -9.52 7.73
C MET A 74 7.73 -10.32 9.02
N VAL A 75 8.78 -10.38 9.84
CA VAL A 75 8.78 -11.15 11.10
C VAL A 75 7.83 -10.54 12.15
N ASP A 76 7.82 -9.22 12.26
CA ASP A 76 7.04 -8.48 13.27
C ASP A 76 6.14 -7.42 12.57
N ASP A 77 5.35 -7.81 11.58
CA ASP A 77 4.29 -6.91 11.08
C ASP A 77 3.31 -6.60 12.24
N PRO A 78 3.11 -5.31 12.60
CA PRO A 78 2.23 -4.93 13.70
C PRO A 78 0.75 -4.90 13.28
N THR A 79 0.38 -5.43 12.10
CA THR A 79 -0.99 -5.44 11.59
C THR A 79 -1.52 -6.85 11.37
N ASP A 80 -2.83 -6.97 11.19
CA ASP A 80 -3.49 -8.22 10.83
C ASP A 80 -3.67 -8.44 9.31
N PHE A 81 -3.00 -7.64 8.46
CA PHE A 81 -3.19 -7.69 7.00
C PHE A 81 -2.88 -9.05 6.39
N ALA A 82 -1.97 -9.84 6.97
CA ALA A 82 -1.66 -11.19 6.47
C ALA A 82 -2.91 -12.09 6.40
N ALA A 83 -3.94 -11.84 7.22
CA ALA A 83 -5.20 -12.57 7.16
C ALA A 83 -6.00 -12.31 5.86
N ASN A 84 -5.75 -11.19 5.18
CA ASN A 84 -6.44 -10.79 3.96
C ASN A 84 -5.96 -11.57 2.73
N VAL A 85 -4.81 -12.24 2.80
CA VAL A 85 -4.19 -12.95 1.69
C VAL A 85 -4.29 -14.45 1.91
N LYS A 86 -5.15 -15.10 1.12
CA LYS A 86 -5.40 -16.54 1.22
C LYS A 86 -5.71 -17.15 -0.14
N GLY A 87 -5.07 -18.29 -0.43
CA GLY A 87 -5.30 -19.05 -1.66
C GLY A 87 -4.91 -18.26 -2.92
N GLY A 88 -3.81 -17.51 -2.87
CA GLY A 88 -3.34 -16.69 -4.00
C GLY A 88 -4.16 -15.41 -4.26
N MET A 89 -5.12 -15.08 -3.39
CA MET A 89 -5.96 -13.89 -3.53
C MET A 89 -5.87 -12.99 -2.31
N ALA A 90 -5.84 -11.67 -2.52
CA ALA A 90 -6.02 -10.67 -1.49
C ALA A 90 -7.48 -10.19 -1.47
N ARG A 91 -8.08 -10.05 -0.29
CA ARG A 91 -9.46 -9.59 -0.10
C ARG A 91 -9.53 -8.42 0.87
N VAL A 92 -10.33 -7.41 0.56
CA VAL A 92 -10.61 -6.34 1.51
C VAL A 92 -11.43 -6.88 2.69
N SER A 93 -11.26 -6.24 3.85
CA SER A 93 -12.10 -6.47 5.03
C SER A 93 -13.29 -5.51 4.99
N GLU A 94 -14.43 -5.91 5.57
CA GLU A 94 -15.63 -5.04 5.70
C GLU A 94 -15.48 -3.99 6.82
N ARG A 95 -14.44 -4.08 7.65
CA ARG A 95 -14.15 -3.07 8.67
C ARG A 95 -13.88 -1.69 8.05
N PRO A 96 -14.29 -0.60 8.72
CA PRO A 96 -14.05 0.77 8.24
C PRO A 96 -12.58 1.12 8.00
N GLY A 97 -12.37 2.16 7.20
CA GLY A 97 -11.03 2.68 6.90
C GLY A 97 -10.21 1.72 6.05
N LEU A 98 -8.96 1.48 6.44
CA LEU A 98 -8.08 0.55 5.72
C LEU A 98 -8.44 -0.92 5.93
N GLY A 99 -9.31 -1.23 6.91
CA GLY A 99 -9.75 -2.60 7.16
C GLY A 99 -8.69 -3.47 7.83
N VAL A 100 -7.73 -2.87 8.54
CA VAL A 100 -6.70 -3.55 9.36
C VAL A 100 -6.69 -3.02 10.79
N SER A 101 -6.36 -3.88 11.74
CA SER A 101 -6.06 -3.50 13.13
C SER A 101 -4.56 -3.41 13.35
N ILE A 102 -4.14 -2.59 14.31
CA ILE A 102 -2.74 -2.46 14.74
C ILE A 102 -2.59 -3.08 16.14
N ASP A 103 -1.61 -3.96 16.27
CA ASP A 103 -1.10 -4.46 17.55
C ASP A 103 -0.13 -3.42 18.12
N THR A 104 -0.61 -2.65 19.10
CA THR A 104 0.15 -1.55 19.70
C THR A 104 1.34 -2.03 20.52
N GLU A 105 1.30 -3.24 21.08
CA GLU A 105 2.42 -3.82 21.84
C GLU A 105 3.56 -4.22 20.90
N LYS A 106 3.24 -4.86 19.77
CA LYS A 106 4.23 -5.14 18.73
C LYS A 106 4.79 -3.87 18.13
N LEU A 107 3.94 -2.89 17.83
CA LEU A 107 4.39 -1.60 17.30
C LEU A 107 5.38 -0.94 18.27
N ALA A 108 5.05 -0.88 19.56
CA ALA A 108 5.95 -0.35 20.59
C ALA A 108 7.28 -1.08 20.66
N ARG A 109 7.28 -2.43 20.57
CA ARG A 109 8.51 -3.25 20.55
C ARG A 109 9.46 -2.94 19.38
N ILE A 110 8.91 -2.68 18.19
CA ILE A 110 9.72 -2.45 16.97
C ILE A 110 10.04 -0.96 16.74
N THR A 111 9.50 -0.08 17.58
CA THR A 111 9.73 1.37 17.48
C THR A 111 11.13 1.70 17.99
N THR A 112 11.97 2.29 17.14
CA THR A 112 13.31 2.76 17.53
C THR A 112 13.30 4.22 17.96
N GLU A 113 12.41 5.02 17.38
CA GLU A 113 12.26 6.45 17.66
C GLU A 113 10.79 6.85 17.49
N ALA A 114 10.37 7.88 18.22
CA ALA A 114 9.03 8.46 18.11
C ALA A 114 9.13 9.98 18.22
N CYS A 115 8.35 10.69 17.41
CA CYS A 115 8.17 12.13 17.54
C CYS A 115 6.72 12.52 17.35
N THR A 116 6.38 13.69 17.89
CA THR A 116 5.12 14.36 17.64
C THR A 116 5.36 15.45 16.61
N ILE A 117 4.55 15.47 15.55
CA ILE A 117 4.50 16.57 14.58
C ILE A 117 3.21 17.33 14.85
N ASP A 118 3.35 18.58 15.28
CA ASP A 118 2.22 19.48 15.46
C ASP A 118 2.00 20.37 14.22
N GLU A 119 1.16 21.39 14.36
CA GLU A 119 0.84 22.34 13.30
C GLU A 119 2.04 23.17 12.80
N SER A 120 3.13 23.25 13.57
CA SER A 120 4.36 23.91 13.14
C SER A 120 5.18 23.07 12.15
N GLY A 121 4.91 21.76 12.08
CA GLY A 121 5.66 20.81 11.26
C GLY A 121 7.03 20.43 11.85
N LEU A 122 7.37 20.91 13.05
CA LEU A 122 8.58 20.54 13.76
C LEU A 122 8.53 19.06 14.20
N ARG A 123 9.70 18.41 14.21
CA ARG A 123 9.88 17.01 14.61
C ARG A 123 10.65 16.95 15.92
N GLU A 124 10.01 17.32 17.02
CA GLU A 124 10.65 17.27 18.33
C GLU A 124 10.95 15.81 18.74
N GLY A 125 12.19 15.53 19.13
CA GLY A 125 12.58 14.21 19.67
C GLY A 125 13.18 13.20 18.69
N LEU A 126 13.34 13.51 17.40
CA LEU A 126 14.14 12.70 16.47
C LEU A 126 15.62 13.11 16.50
N ALA A 127 16.52 12.14 16.48
CA ALA A 127 17.92 12.42 16.17
C ALA A 127 18.03 12.96 14.73
N ALA A 128 18.92 13.92 14.51
CA ALA A 128 19.14 14.58 13.21
C ALA A 128 19.59 13.59 12.12
#